data_AF-A0A0B6EXU8-F1
#
_entry.id   AF-A0A0B6EXU8-F1
#
_cell.length_a   1.000
_cell.length_b   1.000
_cell.length_c   1.000
_cell.angle_alpha   90.00
_cell.angle_beta   90.00
_cell.angle_gamma   90.00
#
_symmetry.space_group_name_H-M   'P 1'
#
loop_
_entity.id
_entity.type
_entity.pdbx_description
1 polymer ?
#
loop_
_entity_poly.entity_id
_entity_poly.type
_entity_poly.pdbx_seq_one_letter_code
_entity_poly.pdbx_strand_id
1 'polypeptide(L)'
;MSPRKPVPENEIGPLGLGQAPTKDPLKQFGGMVVASSLTLELLTLVLALPMLYKLYDGTLWTPFNYGVVIGFMVLLLASFPFMNKPWIVGAQIVLHIIGIVLGFMIHWSLATIFIIFALLWALAAYMRSVIVARMERGYLTTQHLNEK
;
A
#
# COMPACT_ATOMS: atom_id res chain seq x y z
N MET A 1 -17.03 12.38 -7.05
CA MET A 1 -15.89 13.09 -7.65
C MET A 1 -15.88 14.46 -6.99
N SER A 2 -14.93 14.72 -6.07
CA SER A 2 -14.91 16.01 -5.36
C SER A 2 -14.70 17.14 -6.37
N PRO A 3 -15.38 18.31 -6.25
CA PRO A 3 -15.13 19.43 -7.15
C PRO A 3 -13.66 19.85 -6.97
N ARG A 4 -12.83 19.64 -7.99
CA ARG A 4 -11.42 20.03 -7.94
C ARG A 4 -11.37 21.55 -7.84
N LYS A 5 -10.64 22.06 -6.85
CA LYS A 5 -10.26 23.48 -6.81
C LYS A 5 -9.51 23.80 -8.12
N PRO A 6 -9.76 24.96 -8.76
CA PRO A 6 -9.01 25.35 -9.95
C PRO A 6 -7.52 25.41 -9.61
N VAL A 7 -6.70 24.78 -10.47
CA VAL A 7 -5.24 24.76 -10.31
C VAL A 7 -4.72 26.18 -10.60
N PRO A 8 -3.94 26.79 -9.69
CA PRO A 8 -3.35 28.11 -9.92
C PRO A 8 -2.49 28.13 -11.19
N GLU A 9 -2.56 29.20 -11.97
CA GLU A 9 -1.87 29.31 -13.27
C GLU A 9 -0.34 29.17 -13.16
N ASN A 10 0.24 29.59 -12.03
CA ASN A 10 1.66 29.43 -11.71
C ASN A 10 2.07 28.00 -11.32
N GLU A 11 1.13 27.10 -11.06
CA GLU A 11 1.37 25.69 -10.75
C GLU A 11 1.12 24.75 -11.94
N ILE A 12 0.68 25.30 -13.08
CA ILE A 12 0.47 24.52 -14.30
C ILE A 12 1.82 24.18 -14.93
N GLY A 13 1.94 22.97 -15.46
CA GLY A 13 3.11 22.53 -16.19
C GLY A 13 3.44 23.43 -17.39
N PRO A 14 4.71 23.50 -17.81
CA PRO A 14 5.14 24.35 -18.93
C PRO A 14 4.49 23.96 -20.27
N LEU A 15 3.91 22.76 -20.35
CA LEU A 15 3.18 22.23 -21.50
C LEU A 15 1.65 22.37 -21.34
N GLY A 16 1.17 23.13 -20.35
CA GLY A 16 -0.25 23.21 -20.02
C GLY A 16 -0.77 21.99 -19.24
N LEU A 17 -2.09 21.96 -19.00
CA LEU A 17 -2.75 20.92 -18.17
C LEU A 17 -2.68 19.50 -18.76
N GLY A 18 -2.38 19.39 -20.07
CA GLY A 18 -2.28 18.10 -20.77
C GLY A 18 -3.62 17.35 -20.86
N GLN A 19 -3.64 16.30 -21.69
CA GLN A 19 -4.82 15.43 -21.84
C GLN A 19 -4.75 14.24 -20.87
N ALA A 20 -5.73 13.33 -20.95
CA ALA A 20 -5.67 12.06 -20.23
C ALA A 20 -4.38 11.29 -20.64
N PRO A 21 -3.58 10.79 -19.68
CA PRO A 21 -2.33 10.11 -19.99
C PRO A 21 -2.56 8.87 -20.87
N THR A 22 -1.80 8.72 -21.95
CA THR A 22 -1.86 7.54 -22.83
C THR A 22 -1.54 6.24 -22.07
N LYS A 23 -0.68 6.33 -21.04
CA LYS A 23 -0.41 5.25 -20.07
C LYS A 23 -0.75 5.78 -18.67
N ASP A 24 -1.74 5.17 -18.02
CA ASP A 24 -2.19 5.58 -16.69
C ASP A 24 -1.19 5.16 -15.60
N PRO A 25 -0.49 6.11 -14.95
CA PRO A 25 0.47 5.80 -13.90
C PRO A 25 -0.21 5.20 -12.64
N LEU A 26 -1.49 5.47 -12.40
CA LEU A 26 -2.20 4.92 -11.23
C LEU A 26 -2.48 3.43 -11.38
N LYS A 27 -2.73 2.96 -12.61
CA LYS A 27 -2.85 1.54 -12.90
C LYS A 27 -1.50 0.82 -12.75
N GLN A 28 -0.40 1.46 -13.15
CA GLN A 28 0.94 0.94 -12.91
C GLN A 28 1.27 0.89 -11.40
N PHE A 29 0.88 1.91 -10.65
CA PHE A 29 1.04 1.93 -9.19
C PHE A 29 0.31 0.77 -8.52
N GLY A 30 -0.96 0.53 -8.87
CA GLY A 30 -1.71 -0.62 -8.35
C GLY A 30 -1.12 -1.97 -8.76
N GLY A 31 -0.80 -2.14 -10.04
CA GLY A 31 -0.27 -3.41 -10.56
C GLY A 31 1.15 -3.75 -10.12
N MET A 32 2.02 -2.75 -9.92
CA MET A 32 3.43 -2.97 -9.57
C MET A 32 3.67 -2.75 -8.08
N VAL A 33 3.39 -1.55 -7.56
CA VAL A 33 3.74 -1.18 -6.18
C VAL A 33 2.83 -1.89 -5.18
N VAL A 34 1.52 -1.81 -5.35
CA VAL A 34 0.55 -2.42 -4.41
C VAL A 34 0.65 -3.95 -4.45
N ALA A 35 0.69 -4.56 -5.64
CA ALA A 35 0.77 -6.01 -5.76
C ALA A 35 2.09 -6.60 -5.22
N SER A 36 3.24 -5.97 -5.51
CA SER A 36 4.53 -6.44 -4.98
C SER A 36 4.61 -6.28 -3.46
N SER A 37 4.08 -5.18 -2.91
CA SER A 37 4.02 -4.94 -1.46
C SER A 37 3.16 -5.99 -0.75
N LEU A 38 1.95 -6.25 -1.26
CA LEU A 38 1.07 -7.31 -0.73
C LEU A 38 1.73 -8.68 -0.78
N THR A 39 2.44 -8.99 -1.87
CA THR A 39 3.14 -10.27 -2.03
C THR A 39 4.27 -10.42 -1.02
N LEU A 40 5.11 -9.38 -0.88
CA LEU A 40 6.22 -9.38 0.06
C LEU A 40 5.74 -9.47 1.51
N GLU A 41 4.65 -8.78 1.83
CA GLU A 41 4.03 -8.81 3.16
C GLU A 41 3.48 -10.21 3.48
N LEU A 42 2.74 -10.80 2.53
CA LEU A 42 2.23 -12.15 2.68
C LEU A 42 3.36 -13.16 2.91
N LEU A 43 4.43 -13.08 2.12
CA LEU A 43 5.63 -13.93 2.31
C LEU A 43 6.25 -13.74 3.69
N THR A 44 6.33 -12.50 4.17
CA THR A 44 6.87 -12.20 5.50
C THR A 44 6.02 -12.82 6.61
N LEU A 45 4.69 -12.78 6.48
CA LEU A 45 3.79 -13.43 7.44
C LEU A 45 3.84 -14.95 7.36
N VAL A 46 3.98 -15.53 6.17
CA VAL A 46 4.24 -16.97 6.00
C VAL A 46 5.51 -17.37 6.76
N LEU A 47 6.58 -16.58 6.66
CA LEU A 47 7.83 -16.82 7.39
C LEU A 47 7.73 -16.51 8.89
N ALA A 48 6.75 -15.72 9.32
CA ALA A 48 6.49 -15.50 10.74
C ALA A 48 5.88 -16.72 11.44
N LEU A 49 5.17 -17.61 10.72
CA LEU A 49 4.64 -18.86 11.28
C LEU A 49 5.72 -19.82 11.82
N PRO A 50 6.76 -20.21 11.05
CA PRO A 50 7.83 -21.03 11.59
C PRO A 50 8.61 -20.32 12.70
N MET A 51 8.67 -18.98 12.69
CA MET A 51 9.22 -18.22 13.82
C MET A 51 8.39 -18.46 15.10
N LEU A 52 7.05 -18.37 15.05
CA LEU A 52 6.19 -18.69 16.20
C LEU A 52 6.34 -20.14 16.67
N TYR A 53 6.58 -21.07 15.75
CA TYR A 53 6.76 -22.49 16.09
C TYR A 53 8.12 -22.80 16.71
N LYS A 54 9.18 -22.12 16.26
CA LYS A 54 10.57 -22.43 16.66
C LYS A 54 11.08 -21.59 17.83
N LEU A 55 10.54 -20.39 18.02
CA LEU A 55 11.01 -19.49 19.06
C LEU A 55 10.55 -19.98 20.45
N TYR A 56 11.44 -19.88 21.45
CA TYR A 56 11.18 -20.29 22.83
C TYR A 56 10.56 -21.69 22.94
N ASP A 57 11.13 -22.67 22.22
CA ASP A 57 10.69 -24.06 22.18
C ASP A 57 9.20 -24.25 21.82
N GLY A 58 8.64 -23.32 21.04
CA GLY A 58 7.27 -23.40 20.53
C GLY A 58 6.19 -22.90 21.49
N THR A 59 6.56 -22.25 22.59
CA THR A 59 5.60 -21.65 23.54
C THR A 59 4.68 -20.60 22.89
N LEU A 60 5.13 -19.96 21.81
CA LEU A 60 4.33 -19.01 21.03
C LEU A 60 3.36 -19.66 20.04
N TRP A 61 3.41 -20.99 19.87
CA TRP A 61 2.55 -21.75 18.97
C TRP A 61 1.17 -22.03 19.58
N THR A 62 0.42 -20.97 19.86
CA THR A 62 -0.94 -21.07 20.41
C THR A 62 -2.01 -20.80 19.34
N PRO A 63 -3.22 -21.37 19.48
CA PRO A 63 -4.33 -21.13 18.54
C PRO A 63 -4.65 -19.67 18.26
N PHE A 64 -4.52 -18.84 19.29
CA PHE A 64 -4.69 -17.40 19.15
C PHE A 64 -3.58 -16.78 18.29
N ASN A 65 -2.31 -17.07 18.57
CA ASN A 65 -1.17 -16.42 17.92
C ASN A 65 -1.08 -16.75 16.42
N TYR A 66 -1.09 -18.04 16.05
CA TYR A 66 -1.04 -18.41 14.64
C TYR A 66 -2.37 -18.05 13.94
N GLY A 67 -3.49 -18.05 14.66
CA GLY A 67 -4.80 -17.64 14.14
C GLY A 67 -4.80 -16.18 13.71
N VAL A 68 -4.20 -15.28 14.50
CA VAL A 68 -4.01 -13.87 14.13
C VAL A 68 -3.17 -13.76 12.87
N VAL A 69 -2.00 -14.40 12.81
CA VAL A 69 -1.11 -14.32 11.63
C VAL A 69 -1.80 -14.83 10.36
N ILE A 70 -2.47 -15.99 10.43
CA ILE A 70 -3.23 -16.55 9.31
C ILE A 70 -4.40 -15.61 8.92
N GLY A 71 -5.09 -15.03 9.90
CA GLY A 71 -6.16 -14.06 9.66
C GLY A 71 -5.68 -12.85 8.84
N PHE A 72 -4.52 -12.29 9.20
CA PHE A 72 -3.89 -11.22 8.40
C PHE A 72 -3.52 -11.70 7.00
N MET A 73 -2.92 -12.88 6.86
CA MET A 73 -2.60 -13.44 5.53
C MET A 73 -3.83 -13.54 4.64
N VAL A 74 -4.97 -13.98 5.17
CA VAL A 74 -6.24 -14.05 4.44
C VAL A 74 -6.73 -12.65 4.04
N LEU A 75 -6.64 -11.66 4.94
CA LEU A 75 -7.01 -10.27 4.63
C LEU A 75 -6.12 -9.65 3.53
N LEU A 76 -4.82 -9.96 3.53
CA LEU A 76 -3.90 -9.54 2.47
C LEU A 76 -4.25 -10.20 1.14
N LEU A 77 -4.53 -11.51 1.14
CA LEU A 77 -4.99 -12.23 -0.06
C LEU A 77 -6.29 -11.65 -0.61
N ALA A 78 -7.25 -11.34 0.27
CA ALA A 78 -8.52 -10.70 -0.10
C ALA A 78 -8.33 -9.28 -0.67
N SER A 79 -7.18 -8.64 -0.44
CA SER A 79 -6.88 -7.29 -0.92
C SER A 79 -6.41 -7.24 -2.37
N PHE A 80 -5.91 -8.33 -2.95
CA PHE A 80 -5.40 -8.37 -4.33
C PHE A 80 -6.42 -7.90 -5.39
N PRO A 81 -7.70 -8.34 -5.38
CA PRO A 81 -8.70 -7.86 -6.34
C PRO A 81 -8.94 -6.34 -6.27
N PHE A 82 -8.64 -5.72 -5.12
CA PHE A 82 -8.89 -4.31 -4.86
C PHE A 82 -7.64 -3.42 -5.06
N MET A 83 -6.53 -3.96 -5.58
CA MET A 83 -5.25 -3.25 -5.71
C MET A 83 -5.29 -1.93 -6.49
N ASN A 84 -6.23 -1.79 -7.43
CA ASN A 84 -6.40 -0.56 -8.22
C ASN A 84 -7.42 0.42 -7.63
N LYS A 85 -8.02 0.11 -6.48
CA LYS A 85 -9.01 0.99 -5.84
C LYS A 85 -8.32 2.10 -5.05
N PRO A 86 -8.83 3.33 -5.06
CA PRO A 86 -8.18 4.48 -4.41
C PRO A 86 -8.10 4.35 -2.88
N TRP A 87 -8.98 3.55 -2.27
CA TRP A 87 -9.06 3.38 -0.82
C TRP A 87 -8.13 2.29 -0.29
N ILE A 88 -7.55 1.43 -1.15
CA ILE A 88 -6.83 0.23 -0.70
C ILE A 88 -5.62 0.56 0.17
N VAL A 89 -4.87 1.61 -0.19
CA VAL A 89 -3.70 2.06 0.57
C VAL A 89 -4.11 2.54 1.97
N GLY A 90 -5.21 3.28 2.09
CA GLY A 90 -5.74 3.72 3.38
C GLY A 90 -6.22 2.54 4.23
N ALA A 91 -6.93 1.59 3.63
CA ALA A 91 -7.36 0.37 4.33
C ALA A 91 -6.18 -0.45 4.84
N GLN A 92 -5.10 -0.56 4.07
CA GLN A 92 -3.89 -1.25 4.50
C GLN A 92 -3.23 -0.56 5.68
N ILE A 93 -3.13 0.77 5.69
CA ILE A 93 -2.60 1.50 6.86
C ILE A 93 -3.41 1.19 8.12
N VAL A 94 -4.75 1.21 8.04
CA VAL A 94 -5.61 0.89 9.19
C VAL A 94 -5.42 -0.56 9.65
N LEU A 95 -5.37 -1.50 8.70
CA LEU A 95 -5.12 -2.91 8.98
C LEU A 95 -3.80 -3.09 9.73
N HIS A 96 -2.75 -2.37 9.32
CA HIS A 96 -1.44 -2.46 9.96
C HIS A 96 -1.43 -1.87 11.37
N ILE A 97 -2.15 -0.78 11.62
CA ILE A 97 -2.28 -0.25 12.98
C ILE A 97 -2.88 -1.31 13.92
N ILE A 98 -3.90 -2.04 13.46
CA ILE A 98 -4.47 -3.17 14.20
C ILE A 98 -3.42 -4.29 14.38
N GLY A 99 -2.67 -4.60 13.33
CA GLY A 99 -1.60 -5.60 13.34
C GLY A 99 -0.48 -5.27 14.34
N ILE A 100 -0.12 -4.00 14.50
CA ILE A 100 0.87 -3.55 15.47
C ILE A 100 0.39 -3.83 16.91
N VAL A 101 -0.86 -3.49 17.22
CA VAL A 101 -1.44 -3.72 18.55
C VAL A 101 -1.48 -5.21 18.87
N LEU A 102 -2.00 -6.03 17.94
CA LEU A 102 -2.05 -7.48 18.13
C LEU A 102 -0.65 -8.11 18.13
N GLY A 103 0.28 -7.57 17.34
CA GLY A 103 1.66 -7.99 17.30
C GLY A 103 2.34 -7.84 18.66
N PHE A 104 2.16 -6.69 19.35
CA PHE A 104 2.72 -6.49 20.68
C PHE A 104 2.13 -7.45 21.74
N MET A 105 0.88 -7.86 21.58
CA MET A 105 0.26 -8.87 22.46
C MET A 105 0.86 -10.27 22.28
N ILE A 106 1.36 -10.58 21.07
CA ILE A 106 1.93 -11.90 20.74
C ILE A 106 3.44 -11.92 20.98
N HIS A 107 4.17 -11.07 20.25
CA HIS A 107 5.62 -10.96 20.32
C HIS A 107 6.11 -9.68 19.62
N TRP A 108 7.09 -8.98 20.21
CA TRP A 108 7.60 -7.72 19.67
C TRP A 108 8.11 -7.85 18.21
N SER A 109 8.64 -9.00 17.80
CA SER A 109 9.06 -9.24 16.42
C SER A 109 7.91 -9.15 15.42
N LEU A 110 6.71 -9.63 15.78
CA LEU A 110 5.52 -9.49 14.94
C LEU A 110 5.09 -8.02 14.85
N ALA A 111 5.11 -7.30 15.98
CA ALA A 111 4.83 -5.86 15.97
C ALA A 111 5.79 -5.12 15.03
N THR A 112 7.08 -5.43 15.06
CA THR A 112 8.09 -4.83 14.17
C THR A 112 7.80 -5.08 12.70
N ILE A 113 7.36 -6.29 12.32
CA ILE A 113 6.95 -6.60 10.93
C ILE A 113 5.83 -5.64 10.50
N PHE A 114 4.75 -5.53 11.29
CA PHE A 114 3.64 -4.64 10.96
C PHE A 114 4.04 -3.16 10.96
N ILE A 115 4.98 -2.72 11.82
CA ILE A 115 5.50 -1.34 11.80
C ILE A 115 6.21 -1.06 10.47
N ILE A 116 7.09 -1.97 10.02
CA ILE A 116 7.84 -1.78 8.77
C ILE A 116 6.88 -1.67 7.58
N PHE A 117 5.88 -2.56 7.50
CA PHE A 117 4.90 -2.48 6.41
C PHE A 117 3.95 -1.29 6.55
N ALA A 118 3.59 -0.85 7.76
CA ALA A 118 2.83 0.38 7.97
C ALA A 118 3.56 1.59 7.38
N LEU A 119 4.88 1.68 7.60
CA LEU A 119 5.73 2.73 7.01
C LEU A 119 5.80 2.60 5.48
N LEU A 120 5.88 1.39 4.96
CA LEU A 120 5.84 1.13 3.52
C LEU A 120 4.51 1.60 2.91
N TRP A 121 3.38 1.30 3.56
CA TRP A 121 2.06 1.75 3.10
C TRP A 121 1.88 3.27 3.23
N ALA A 122 2.46 3.90 4.26
CA ALA A 122 2.51 5.36 4.37
C ALA A 122 3.33 5.99 3.22
N LEU A 123 4.48 5.39 2.88
CA LEU A 123 5.27 5.80 1.72
C LEU A 123 4.48 5.61 0.42
N ALA A 124 3.78 4.49 0.26
CA ALA A 124 2.91 4.24 -0.89
C ALA A 124 1.80 5.30 -1.00
N ALA A 125 1.19 5.70 0.12
CA ALA A 125 0.19 6.76 0.16
C ALA A 125 0.76 8.11 -0.28
N TYR A 126 1.96 8.44 0.22
CA TYR A 126 2.69 9.63 -0.19
C TYR A 126 2.99 9.62 -1.69
N MET A 127 3.59 8.54 -2.23
CA MET A 127 3.89 8.42 -3.65
C MET A 127 2.63 8.56 -4.52
N ARG A 128 1.52 7.94 -4.11
CA ARG A 128 0.25 8.07 -4.83
C ARG A 128 -0.26 9.52 -4.84
N SER A 129 -0.16 10.24 -3.72
CA SER A 129 -0.55 11.65 -3.64
C SER A 129 0.29 12.52 -4.58
N VAL A 130 1.60 12.27 -4.68
CA VAL A 130 2.51 12.97 -5.59
C VAL A 130 2.15 12.71 -7.05
N ILE A 131 1.85 11.45 -7.42
CA ILE A 131 1.42 11.11 -8.79
C ILE A 131 0.13 11.86 -9.14
N VAL A 132 -0.87 11.83 -8.26
CA VAL A 132 -2.14 12.53 -8.48
C VAL A 132 -1.92 14.04 -8.63
N ALA A 133 -1.14 14.66 -7.75
CA ALA A 133 -0.84 16.09 -7.82
C ALA A 133 -0.12 16.47 -9.13
N ARG A 134 0.81 15.64 -9.60
CA ARG A 134 1.52 15.87 -10.88
C ARG A 134 0.61 15.70 -12.09
N MET A 135 -0.33 14.76 -12.05
CA MET A 135 -1.35 14.59 -13.09
C MET A 135 -2.29 15.78 -13.17
N GLU A 136 -2.74 16.30 -12.02
CA GLU A 136 -3.66 17.45 -11.95
C GLU A 136 -3.00 18.74 -12.46
N ARG A 137 -1.69 18.88 -12.30
CA ARG A 137 -0.91 20.02 -12.77
C ARG A 137 -0.37 19.89 -14.20
N GLY A 138 -0.61 18.77 -14.89
CA GLY A 138 -0.12 18.58 -16.27
C GLY A 138 1.40 18.43 -16.38
N TYR A 139 2.07 17.81 -15.40
CA TYR A 139 3.53 17.63 -15.42
C TYR A 139 3.99 16.33 -16.09
N LEU A 140 3.09 15.44 -16.52
CA LEU A 140 3.50 14.16 -17.10
C LEU A 140 3.64 14.29 -18.61
N THR A 141 4.81 13.94 -19.13
CA THR A 141 5.07 13.92 -20.58
C THR A 141 4.09 13.05 -21.36
N THR A 142 3.57 11.98 -20.73
CA THR A 142 2.56 11.09 -21.32
C THR A 142 1.19 11.74 -21.53
N GLN A 143 0.94 12.92 -20.95
CA GLN A 143 -0.27 13.72 -21.17
C GLN A 143 -0.20 14.56 -22.46
N HIS A 144 1.01 14.77 -23.00
CA HIS A 144 1.27 15.63 -24.18
C HIS A 144 1.77 14.85 -25.40
N LEU A 145 1.94 13.52 -25.30
CA LEU A 145 2.46 12.68 -26.40
C LEU A 145 1.60 12.69 -27.68
N ASN A 146 0.31 13.00 -27.57
CA ASN A 146 -0.63 13.03 -28.69
C ASN A 146 -1.10 14.45 -29.05
N GLU A 147 -0.47 15.47 -28.48
CA GLU A 147 -0.75 16.87 -28.81
C GLU A 147 -0.05 17.16 -30.15
N LYS A 148 -0.81 17.10 -31.24
CA LYS A 148 -0.38 17.51 -32.59
C LYS A 148 -0.83 18.94 -32.85
#